data_AF-A0A7C9Q0K1-F1
#
_entry.id   AF-A0A7C9Q0K1-F1
#
_cell.length_a   1.000
_cell.length_b   1.000
_cell.length_c   1.000
_cell.angle_alpha   90.00
_cell.angle_beta   90.00
_cell.angle_gamma   90.00
#
_symmetry.space_group_name_H-M   'P 1'
#
loop_
_entity.id
_entity.type
_entity.pdbx_description
1 polymer ?
#
loop_
_entity_poly.entity_id
_entity_poly.type
_entity_poly.pdbx_seq_one_letter_code
_entity_poly.pdbx_strand_id
1 'polypeptide(L)'
;MLWETKRKLQLKLSLLLGDYILSLKGNQSNLYKEVEAFFKQAQATDWQGIDYSYSGKTEAGHHRIENRQVWAVPIEQLPNVNEAKKWKGLTTVVMVKRKRNLWNKQTTEVCFYITSIQADASVLTKAIRSHWGVENSLHWVLDVTFKED
;
A
#
# COMPACT_ATOMS: atom_id res chain seq x y z
N MET A 1 21.26 -0.54 9.53
CA MET A 1 21.67 -1.91 9.18
C MET A 1 20.50 -2.91 9.07
N LEU A 2 19.75 -3.24 10.13
CA LEU A 2 18.64 -4.22 10.04
C LEU A 2 17.49 -3.84 9.08
N TRP A 3 17.25 -2.54 8.90
CA TRP A 3 16.22 -2.01 7.99
C TRP A 3 16.57 -2.19 6.51
N GLU A 4 17.85 -2.05 6.14
CA GLU A 4 18.31 -2.27 4.76
C GLU A 4 18.32 -3.75 4.39
N THR A 5 18.57 -4.63 5.36
CA THR A 5 18.58 -6.08 5.15
C THR A 5 17.15 -6.62 4.97
N LYS A 6 16.17 -6.14 5.77
CA LYS A 6 14.74 -6.43 5.55
C LYS A 6 14.25 -5.87 4.20
N ARG A 7 14.63 -4.63 3.85
CA ARG A 7 14.35 -4.01 2.54
C ARG A 7 14.89 -4.84 1.37
N LYS A 8 16.11 -5.36 1.46
CA LYS A 8 16.71 -6.22 0.43
C LYS A 8 15.98 -7.55 0.27
N LEU A 9 15.51 -8.17 1.36
CA LEU A 9 14.75 -9.43 1.32
C LEU A 9 13.32 -9.26 0.78
N GLN A 10 12.63 -8.17 1.16
CA GLN A 10 11.29 -7.84 0.69
C GLN A 10 11.30 -7.44 -0.80
N LEU A 11 12.38 -6.79 -1.26
CA LEU A 11 12.66 -6.57 -2.69
C LEU A 11 12.92 -7.91 -3.42
N LYS A 12 13.68 -8.83 -2.82
CA LYS A 12 14.13 -10.09 -3.46
C LYS A 12 12.99 -11.05 -3.79
N LEU A 13 11.90 -11.05 -3.00
CA LEU A 13 10.74 -11.92 -3.26
C LEU A 13 9.88 -11.45 -4.46
N SER A 14 9.93 -10.16 -4.83
CA SER A 14 9.23 -9.61 -6.01
C SER A 14 10.04 -9.72 -7.31
N LEU A 15 11.36 -9.87 -7.21
CA LEU A 15 12.30 -9.65 -8.31
C LEU A 15 12.55 -10.86 -9.21
N LEU A 16 11.88 -12.00 -8.99
CA LEU A 16 12.14 -13.18 -9.82
C LEU A 16 11.53 -13.10 -11.23
N LEU A 17 10.73 -12.07 -11.57
CA LEU A 17 10.40 -11.63 -12.95
C LEU A 17 9.55 -10.31 -12.97
N GLY A 18 10.15 -9.14 -12.73
CA GLY A 18 9.73 -7.89 -13.43
C GLY A 18 8.95 -6.80 -12.69
N ASP A 19 8.08 -7.10 -11.72
CA ASP A 19 7.20 -6.08 -11.10
C ASP A 19 7.27 -6.01 -9.56
N TYR A 20 7.08 -4.82 -8.98
CA TYR A 20 7.13 -4.61 -7.53
C TYR A 20 5.95 -3.80 -7.01
N ILE A 21 5.64 -3.98 -5.72
CA ILE A 21 4.77 -3.09 -4.94
C ILE A 21 5.40 -2.81 -3.58
N LEU A 22 5.52 -1.54 -3.21
CA LEU A 22 6.25 -1.12 -2.01
C LEU A 22 5.42 -0.13 -1.20
N SER A 23 5.28 -0.40 0.10
CA SER A 23 4.62 0.51 1.03
C SER A 23 5.49 1.74 1.31
N LEU A 24 4.91 2.93 1.23
CA LEU A 24 5.54 4.16 1.70
C LEU A 24 5.31 4.30 3.22
N LYS A 25 6.36 4.60 3.98
CA LYS A 25 6.29 4.81 5.45
C LYS A 25 6.45 6.29 5.78
N GLY A 26 5.52 6.80 6.60
CA GLY A 26 5.35 8.24 6.85
C GLY A 26 6.47 8.96 7.60
N ASN A 27 7.41 8.23 8.18
CA ASN A 27 8.47 8.82 8.99
C ASN A 27 9.76 9.17 8.22
N GLN A 28 9.91 8.84 6.92
CA GLN A 28 11.25 8.87 6.29
C GLN A 28 11.36 9.25 4.79
N SER A 29 10.30 9.67 4.07
CA SER A 29 10.49 10.09 2.66
C SER A 29 9.66 11.29 2.20
N ASN A 30 10.25 12.15 1.35
CA ASN A 30 9.55 13.22 0.65
C ASN A 30 8.43 12.66 -0.25
N LEU A 31 8.69 11.52 -0.90
CA LEU A 31 7.71 10.84 -1.74
C LEU A 31 6.42 10.47 -0.97
N TYR A 32 6.52 10.05 0.30
CA TYR A 32 5.32 9.81 1.11
C TYR A 32 4.47 11.07 1.24
N LYS A 33 5.09 12.21 1.56
CA LYS A 33 4.40 13.48 1.78
C LYS A 33 3.74 13.98 0.49
N GLU A 34 4.43 13.84 -0.64
CA GLU A 34 3.92 14.22 -1.96
C GLU A 34 2.70 13.37 -2.34
N VAL A 35 2.80 12.05 -2.17
CA VAL A 35 1.69 11.12 -2.46
C VAL A 35 0.51 11.36 -1.51
N GLU A 36 0.77 11.57 -0.22
CA GLU A 36 -0.26 11.89 0.76
C GLU A 36 -0.98 13.21 0.41
N ALA A 37 -0.22 14.27 0.10
CA ALA A 37 -0.78 15.57 -0.28
C ALA A 37 -1.62 15.45 -1.56
N PHE A 38 -1.13 14.71 -2.55
CA PHE A 38 -1.86 14.43 -3.78
C PHE A 38 -3.20 13.75 -3.51
N PHE A 39 -3.22 12.67 -2.74
CA PHE A 39 -4.48 11.97 -2.44
C PHE A 39 -5.44 12.79 -1.57
N LYS A 40 -4.93 13.63 -0.67
CA LYS A 40 -5.76 14.58 0.09
C LYS A 40 -6.43 15.60 -0.82
N GLN A 41 -5.66 16.18 -1.76
CA GLN A 41 -6.18 17.10 -2.77
C GLN A 41 -7.24 16.40 -3.62
N ALA A 42 -6.92 15.22 -4.16
CA ALA A 42 -7.83 14.42 -4.97
C ALA A 42 -9.15 14.15 -4.25
N GLN A 43 -9.11 13.78 -2.97
CA GLN A 43 -10.34 13.60 -2.18
C GLN A 43 -11.11 14.90 -1.94
N ALA A 44 -10.41 16.01 -1.70
CA ALA A 44 -11.04 17.31 -1.45
C ALA A 44 -11.73 17.88 -2.70
N THR A 45 -11.25 17.52 -3.88
CA THR A 45 -11.82 17.92 -5.18
C THR A 45 -12.69 16.85 -5.81
N ASP A 46 -13.12 15.84 -5.02
CA ASP A 46 -13.92 14.70 -5.48
C ASP A 46 -13.38 14.02 -6.75
N TRP A 47 -12.05 13.89 -6.81
CA TRP A 47 -11.29 13.28 -7.90
C TRP A 47 -11.45 13.97 -9.26
N GLN A 48 -11.93 15.21 -9.29
CA GLN A 48 -12.14 15.95 -10.52
C GLN A 48 -10.82 16.10 -11.31
N GLY A 49 -10.86 15.71 -12.59
CA GLY A 49 -9.70 15.82 -13.48
C GLY A 49 -8.59 14.79 -13.22
N ILE A 50 -8.84 13.80 -12.36
CA ILE A 50 -7.91 12.72 -12.07
C ILE A 50 -8.45 11.43 -12.67
N ASP A 51 -7.67 10.77 -13.53
CA ASP A 51 -7.97 9.40 -13.95
C ASP A 51 -7.47 8.41 -12.88
N TYR A 52 -8.35 7.52 -12.43
CA TYR A 52 -8.03 6.58 -11.37
C TYR A 52 -8.84 5.30 -11.52
N SER A 53 -8.24 4.19 -11.08
CA SER A 53 -8.95 2.94 -10.88
C SER A 53 -9.32 2.79 -9.40
N TYR A 54 -10.51 2.25 -9.15
CA TYR A 54 -11.03 2.06 -7.80
C TYR A 54 -11.53 0.63 -7.57
N SER A 55 -11.26 0.10 -6.38
CA SER A 55 -11.81 -1.16 -5.91
C SER A 55 -12.20 -1.05 -4.44
N GLY A 56 -13.42 -1.45 -4.11
CA GLY A 56 -13.95 -1.47 -2.76
C GLY A 56 -14.48 -2.87 -2.40
N LYS A 57 -14.09 -3.38 -1.24
CA LYS A 57 -14.61 -4.65 -0.71
C LYS A 57 -14.95 -4.54 0.76
N THR A 58 -16.14 -4.98 1.14
CA THR A 58 -16.55 -5.17 2.53
C THR A 58 -16.57 -6.66 2.84
N GLU A 59 -15.91 -7.05 3.92
CA GLU A 59 -15.86 -8.44 4.42
C GLU A 59 -16.33 -8.44 5.87
N ALA A 60 -17.24 -9.35 6.23
CA ALA A 60 -17.71 -9.56 7.59
C ALA A 60 -17.30 -10.95 8.08
N GLY A 61 -16.86 -11.05 9.33
CA GLY A 61 -16.49 -12.32 9.95
C GLY A 61 -15.98 -12.15 11.38
N HIS A 62 -16.21 -13.13 12.25
CA HIS A 62 -15.79 -13.14 13.66
C HIS A 62 -16.04 -11.80 14.39
N HIS A 63 -17.27 -11.27 14.32
CA HIS A 63 -17.68 -10.00 14.94
C HIS A 63 -16.95 -8.74 14.43
N ARG A 64 -16.28 -8.85 13.28
CA ARG A 64 -15.60 -7.74 12.61
C ARG A 64 -16.20 -7.49 11.25
N ILE A 65 -16.41 -6.22 10.93
CA ILE A 65 -16.66 -5.75 9.57
C ILE A 65 -15.42 -4.99 9.13
N GLU A 66 -14.80 -5.41 8.02
CA GLU A 66 -13.69 -4.69 7.40
C GLU A 66 -14.13 -4.17 6.03
N ASN A 67 -14.04 -2.86 5.84
CA ASN A 67 -14.18 -2.23 4.54
C ASN A 67 -12.79 -1.80 4.06
N ARG A 68 -12.38 -2.31 2.89
CA ARG A 68 -11.13 -1.96 2.25
C ARG A 68 -11.42 -1.28 0.92
N GLN A 69 -10.81 -0.12 0.74
CA GLN A 69 -10.92 0.68 -0.47
C GLN A 69 -9.52 0.91 -1.01
N VAL A 70 -9.35 0.76 -2.32
CA VAL A 70 -8.09 0.89 -3.04
C VAL A 70 -8.31 1.85 -4.20
N TRP A 71 -7.48 2.88 -4.27
CA TRP A 71 -7.41 3.81 -5.40
C TRP A 71 -6.03 3.69 -6.01
N ALA A 72 -5.98 3.52 -7.32
CA ALA A 72 -4.74 3.44 -8.09
C ALA A 72 -4.73 4.57 -9.11
N VAL A 73 -3.65 5.34 -9.13
CA VAL A 73 -3.49 6.51 -9.99
C VAL A 73 -2.18 6.39 -10.76
N PRO A 74 -2.19 6.55 -12.10
CA PRO A 74 -0.97 6.64 -12.88
C PRO A 74 -0.03 7.73 -12.34
N ILE A 75 1.27 7.42 -12.27
CA ILE A 75 2.30 8.31 -11.71
C ILE A 75 2.39 9.64 -12.47
N GLU A 76 2.01 9.66 -13.74
CA GLU A 76 2.00 10.83 -14.62
C GLU A 76 1.03 11.92 -14.16
N GLN A 77 0.05 11.58 -13.33
CA GLN A 77 -0.89 12.56 -12.77
C GLN A 77 -0.40 13.26 -11.52
N LEU A 78 0.76 12.85 -10.98
CA LEU A 78 1.35 13.52 -9.83
C LEU A 78 2.14 14.75 -10.30
N PRO A 79 1.91 15.93 -9.70
CA PRO A 79 2.51 17.19 -10.16
C PRO A 79 4.03 17.28 -9.93
N ASN A 80 4.63 16.38 -9.13
CA ASN A 80 6.08 16.36 -8.88
C ASN A 80 6.61 14.92 -8.82
N VAL A 81 7.38 14.52 -9.84
CA VAL A 81 7.84 13.14 -10.06
C VAL A 81 9.33 12.97 -9.73
N ASN A 82 9.99 13.97 -9.14
CA ASN A 82 11.45 13.95 -9.01
C ASN A 82 11.97 12.82 -8.09
N GLU A 83 11.31 12.55 -6.96
CA GLU A 83 11.63 11.39 -6.12
C GLU A 83 11.16 10.07 -6.76
N ALA A 84 10.06 10.11 -7.53
CA ALA A 84 9.53 8.97 -8.26
C ALA A 84 10.49 8.46 -9.36
N LYS A 85 11.27 9.35 -10.00
CA LYS A 85 12.31 8.98 -10.99
C LYS A 85 13.38 8.02 -10.45
N LYS A 86 13.58 7.96 -9.13
CA LYS A 86 14.53 7.01 -8.50
C LYS A 86 14.06 5.56 -8.59
N TRP A 87 12.79 5.34 -8.91
CA TRP A 87 12.16 4.03 -8.96
C TRP A 87 12.00 3.58 -10.41
N LYS A 88 12.90 2.70 -10.85
CA LYS A 88 12.88 2.18 -12.22
C LYS A 88 11.56 1.49 -12.52
N GLY A 89 10.86 1.94 -13.56
CA GLY A 89 9.61 1.35 -14.00
C GLY A 89 8.41 1.67 -13.11
N LEU A 90 8.50 2.66 -12.21
CA LEU A 90 7.34 3.14 -11.45
C LEU A 90 6.25 3.67 -12.40
N THR A 91 5.06 3.12 -12.31
CA THR A 91 3.92 3.49 -13.15
C THR A 91 2.73 4.00 -12.34
N THR A 92 2.59 3.57 -11.08
CA THR A 92 1.35 3.81 -10.32
C THR A 92 1.64 4.14 -8.85
N VAL A 93 0.85 5.06 -8.30
CA VAL A 93 0.72 5.28 -6.85
C VAL A 93 -0.63 4.77 -6.36
N VAL A 94 -0.66 4.21 -5.16
CA VAL A 94 -1.85 3.55 -4.62
C VAL A 94 -2.16 4.06 -3.24
N MET A 95 -3.41 4.41 -2.99
CA MET A 95 -3.95 4.64 -1.65
C MET A 95 -4.83 3.46 -1.25
N VAL A 96 -4.60 2.94 -0.04
CA VAL A 96 -5.46 1.93 0.57
C VAL A 96 -6.05 2.50 1.85
N LYS A 97 -7.37 2.59 1.92
CA LYS A 97 -8.11 2.93 3.14
C LYS A 97 -8.74 1.67 3.71
N ARG A 98 -8.52 1.42 4.99
CA ARG A 98 -9.09 0.28 5.73
C ARG A 98 -9.91 0.83 6.87
N LYS A 99 -11.19 0.52 6.90
CA LYS A 99 -12.06 0.77 8.06
C LYS A 99 -12.38 -0.58 8.69
N ARG A 100 -12.10 -0.72 9.98
CA ARG A 100 -12.41 -1.92 10.75
C ARG A 100 -13.37 -1.54 11.86
N ASN A 101 -14.52 -2.22 11.88
CA ASN A 101 -15.51 -2.09 12.92
C ASN A 101 -15.50 -3.37 13.73
N LEU A 102 -15.08 -3.25 14.99
CA LEU A 102 -15.36 -4.20 16.07
C LEU A 102 -16.52 -3.66 16.90
N TRP A 103 -17.16 -4.55 17.67
CA TRP A 103 -18.35 -4.26 18.49
C TRP A 103 -18.32 -2.92 19.25
N ASN A 104 -17.14 -2.53 19.78
CA ASN A 104 -16.96 -1.30 20.57
C ASN A 104 -15.96 -0.30 19.96
N LYS A 105 -15.39 -0.57 18.78
CA LYS A 105 -14.28 0.22 18.25
C LYS A 105 -14.29 0.24 16.72
N GLN A 106 -14.28 1.45 16.18
CA GLN A 106 -13.99 1.70 14.78
C GLN A 106 -12.55 2.22 14.64
N THR A 107 -11.76 1.59 13.78
CA THR A 107 -10.44 2.12 13.38
C THR A 107 -10.43 2.42 11.88
N THR A 108 -9.71 3.47 11.50
CA THR A 108 -9.45 3.80 10.10
C THR A 108 -7.94 3.93 9.91
N GLU A 109 -7.41 3.21 8.94
CA GLU A 109 -6.00 3.25 8.54
C GLU A 109 -5.91 3.64 7.07
N VAL A 110 -4.97 4.51 6.74
CA VAL A 110 -4.63 4.87 5.36
C VAL A 110 -3.17 4.51 5.13
N CYS A 111 -2.90 3.80 4.04
CA CYS A 111 -1.55 3.42 3.62
C CYS A 111 -1.34 3.80 2.16
N PHE A 112 -0.11 4.19 1.82
CA PHE A 112 0.28 4.51 0.45
C PHE A 112 1.30 3.51 -0.09
N TYR A 113 1.25 3.25 -1.38
CA TYR A 113 2.19 2.37 -2.08
C TYR A 113 2.64 2.96 -3.40
N ILE A 114 3.79 2.50 -3.88
CA ILE A 114 4.29 2.72 -5.24
C ILE A 114 4.51 1.37 -5.91
N THR A 115 4.30 1.29 -7.22
CA THR A 115 4.36 0.04 -7.96
C THR A 115 4.69 0.24 -9.43
N SER A 116 5.35 -0.74 -10.03
CA SER A 116 5.54 -0.80 -11.49
C SER A 116 4.33 -1.37 -12.24
N ILE A 117 3.37 -1.94 -11.52
CA ILE A 117 2.11 -2.47 -12.06
C ILE A 117 1.21 -1.30 -12.48
N GLN A 118 0.55 -1.45 -13.63
CA GLN A 118 -0.42 -0.47 -14.14
C GLN A 118 -1.57 -0.21 -13.16
N ALA A 119 -2.23 0.94 -13.31
CA ALA A 119 -3.27 1.42 -12.42
C ALA A 119 -4.59 0.62 -12.55
N ASP A 120 -4.58 -0.63 -12.09
CA ASP A 120 -5.75 -1.49 -11.96
C ASP A 120 -5.94 -1.83 -10.47
N ALA A 121 -6.92 -1.19 -9.84
CA ALA A 121 -7.18 -1.38 -8.42
C ALA A 121 -7.62 -2.81 -8.05
N SER A 122 -8.19 -3.58 -8.98
CA SER A 122 -8.57 -4.98 -8.76
C SER A 122 -7.34 -5.89 -8.68
N VAL A 123 -6.41 -5.72 -9.64
CA VAL A 123 -5.12 -6.43 -9.64
C VAL A 123 -4.29 -6.03 -8.42
N LEU A 124 -4.18 -4.73 -8.17
CA LEU A 124 -3.40 -4.19 -7.05
C LEU A 124 -3.96 -4.62 -5.69
N THR A 125 -5.28 -4.72 -5.54
CA THR A 125 -5.90 -5.26 -4.31
C THR A 125 -5.39 -6.68 -4.01
N LYS A 126 -5.30 -7.54 -5.04
CA LYS A 126 -4.80 -8.92 -4.89
C LYS A 126 -3.30 -8.94 -4.58
N ALA A 127 -2.52 -8.13 -5.28
CA ALA A 127 -1.07 -8.02 -5.06
C ALA A 127 -0.75 -7.53 -3.64
N ILE A 128 -1.43 -6.47 -3.18
CA ILE A 128 -1.30 -5.95 -1.82
C ILE A 128 -1.67 -7.03 -0.81
N ARG A 129 -2.84 -7.68 -0.93
CA ARG A 129 -3.26 -8.73 0.01
C ARG A 129 -2.24 -9.87 0.12
N SER A 130 -1.68 -10.30 -1.01
CA SER A 130 -0.67 -11.35 -1.05
C SER A 130 0.60 -10.92 -0.31
N HIS A 131 1.04 -9.68 -0.50
CA HIS A 131 2.17 -9.10 0.21
C HIS A 131 1.97 -9.10 1.74
N TRP A 132 0.79 -8.69 2.21
CA TRP A 132 0.45 -8.71 3.64
C TRP A 132 0.38 -10.12 4.23
N GLY A 133 -0.08 -11.11 3.45
CA GLY A 133 -0.11 -12.50 3.88
C GLY A 133 1.30 -13.03 4.20
N VAL A 134 2.29 -12.70 3.35
CA VAL A 134 3.69 -13.07 3.55
C VAL A 134 4.28 -12.35 4.76
N GLU A 135 4.09 -11.03 4.89
CA GLU A 135 4.63 -10.25 6.02
C GLU A 135 4.02 -10.65 7.36
N ASN A 136 2.71 -10.90 7.41
CA ASN A 136 2.06 -11.43 8.61
C ASN A 136 2.56 -12.84 8.94
N SER A 137 2.69 -13.74 7.95
CA SER A 137 3.21 -15.10 8.21
C SER A 137 4.65 -15.06 8.73
N LEU A 138 5.48 -14.16 8.22
CA LEU A 138 6.85 -13.95 8.70
C LEU A 138 6.87 -13.36 10.12
N HIS A 139 5.94 -12.45 10.43
CA HIS A 139 5.77 -11.89 11.77
C HIS A 139 5.32 -12.95 12.79
N TRP A 140 4.40 -13.83 12.42
CA TRP A 140 3.95 -14.94 13.27
C TRP A 140 5.09 -15.93 13.57
N VAL A 141 5.94 -16.25 12.59
CA VAL A 141 7.12 -17.11 12.83
C VAL A 141 8.13 -16.42 13.77
N LEU A 142 8.36 -15.11 13.61
CA LEU A 142 9.24 -14.37 14.52
C LEU A 142 8.71 -14.31 15.96
N ASP A 143 7.42 -14.07 16.15
CA ASP A 143 6.81 -13.98 17.49
C ASP A 143 6.73 -15.34 18.22
N VAL A 144 6.63 -16.46 17.48
CA VAL A 144 6.63 -17.81 18.08
C VAL A 144 8.05 -18.30 18.39
N THR A 145 9.05 -17.88 17.62
CA THR A 145 10.46 -18.26 17.87
C THR A 145 11.11 -17.45 19.01
N PHE A 146 10.50 -16.33 19.44
CA PHE A 146 10.99 -15.48 20.54
C PHE A 146 10.15 -15.58 21.83
N LYS A 147 9.31 -16.61 21.96
CA LYS A 147 8.61 -17.00 23.20
C LYS A 147 8.92 -18.43 23.63
N GLU A 148 10.20 -18.80 23.54
CA GLU A 148 10.76 -19.90 24.33
C GLU A 148 11.74 -19.29 25.34
N ASP A 149 11.18 -18.80 26.46
CA ASP A 149 11.52 -19.20 27.84
C ASP A 149 10.44 -18.64 28.79
#